data_AF-A0AAN8TRK6-F1
#
_entry.id   AF-A0AAN8TRK6-F1
#
_cell.length_a   1.000
_cell.length_b   1.000
_cell.length_c   1.000
_cell.angle_alpha   90.00
_cell.angle_beta   90.00
_cell.angle_gamma   90.00
#
_symmetry.space_group_name_H-M   'P 1'
#
loop_
_entity.id
_entity.type
_entity.pdbx_description
1 polymer ?
#
loop_
_entity_poly.entity_id
_entity_poly.type
_entity_poly.pdbx_seq_one_letter_code
_entity_poly.pdbx_strand_id
1 'polypeptide(L)'
;MVLSKSRVEMEESFEFRQWDELIPDALGLIFRNLSLQEVLTIVPRVCKSWGKAAKGPYCWWQEIDIEEWSKNRCPDNLDRMLQLLITRSCGSLRKLCVSSLSRDSSFSFIANNAKSLQMLRLPKSEIGDSVVEQVAGMFSNITFLDVSYCLKIGARALEQCIPLRLLASYPKTMKPWRYQVQCQISSNWRLPTCWLVQEA
;
A
#
# COMPACT_ATOMS: atom_id res chain seq x y z
N MET A 1 -19.26 -74.95 -9.51
CA MET A 1 -18.05 -74.13 -9.76
C MET A 1 -18.17 -72.87 -8.92
N VAL A 2 -17.47 -72.82 -7.79
CA VAL A 2 -17.31 -71.60 -7.00
C VAL A 2 -15.96 -71.04 -7.40
N LEU A 3 -15.94 -69.96 -8.18
CA LEU A 3 -14.73 -69.20 -8.41
C LEU A 3 -14.67 -68.12 -7.33
N SER A 4 -13.87 -68.42 -6.32
CA SER A 4 -13.27 -67.47 -5.39
C SER A 4 -12.60 -66.34 -6.18
N LYS A 5 -13.04 -65.10 -5.92
CA LYS A 5 -12.24 -63.91 -6.23
C LYS A 5 -12.09 -63.11 -4.95
N SER A 6 -11.01 -63.42 -4.25
CA SER A 6 -10.53 -62.69 -3.10
C SER A 6 -9.97 -61.33 -3.54
N ARG A 7 -10.42 -60.28 -2.83
CA ARG A 7 -9.65 -59.12 -2.33
C ARG A 7 -8.72 -58.39 -3.29
N VAL A 8 -9.06 -57.13 -3.61
CA VAL A 8 -8.22 -55.94 -3.32
C VAL A 8 -9.16 -54.74 -3.15
N GLU A 9 -9.51 -54.39 -1.91
CA GLU A 9 -9.90 -53.01 -1.60
C GLU A 9 -8.59 -52.24 -1.50
N MET A 10 -8.30 -51.49 -2.56
CA MET A 10 -7.21 -50.53 -2.57
C MET A 10 -7.76 -49.26 -1.90
N GLU A 11 -7.66 -49.18 -0.58
CA GLU A 11 -7.69 -47.89 0.10
C GLU A 11 -6.41 -47.13 -0.30
N GLU A 12 -6.39 -46.60 -1.52
CA GLU A 12 -5.61 -45.40 -1.79
C GLU A 12 -6.26 -44.30 -0.95
N SER A 13 -5.78 -44.16 0.29
CA SER A 13 -5.93 -42.94 1.05
C SER A 13 -5.21 -41.85 0.26
N PHE A 14 -5.91 -41.26 -0.72
CA PHE A 14 -5.58 -39.92 -1.14
C PHE A 14 -5.72 -39.09 0.13
N GLU A 15 -4.60 -38.79 0.78
CA GLU A 15 -4.52 -37.72 1.78
C GLU A 15 -4.86 -36.43 1.04
N PHE A 16 -6.16 -36.19 0.85
CA PHE A 16 -6.66 -34.91 0.42
C PHE A 16 -6.29 -33.94 1.52
N ARG A 17 -5.23 -33.17 1.29
CA ARG A 17 -4.86 -32.06 2.17
C ARG A 17 -6.07 -31.14 2.25
N GLN A 18 -6.66 -31.03 3.44
CA GLN A 18 -7.81 -30.17 3.74
C GLN A 18 -7.34 -28.71 3.82
N TRP A 19 -7.04 -28.13 2.67
CA TRP A 19 -6.59 -26.74 2.53
C TRP A 19 -7.62 -25.72 3.05
N ASP A 20 -8.87 -26.14 3.24
CA ASP A 20 -9.94 -25.34 3.81
C ASP A 20 -9.92 -25.25 5.36
N GLU A 21 -9.22 -26.18 6.02
CA GLU A 21 -9.00 -26.20 7.48
C GLU A 21 -7.75 -25.42 7.93
N LEU A 22 -6.96 -24.90 6.99
CA LEU A 22 -5.81 -24.07 7.31
C LEU A 22 -6.22 -22.83 8.11
N ILE A 23 -5.42 -22.50 9.12
CA ILE A 23 -5.59 -21.26 9.86
C ILE A 23 -5.48 -20.05 8.90
N PRO A 24 -6.26 -18.98 9.13
CA PRO A 24 -6.28 -17.82 8.23
C PRO A 24 -4.91 -17.17 8.00
N ASP A 25 -4.01 -17.24 8.99
CA ASP A 25 -2.66 -16.70 8.86
C ASP A 25 -1.81 -17.49 7.85
N ALA A 26 -1.94 -18.82 7.83
CA ALA A 26 -1.27 -19.67 6.84
C ALA A 26 -1.83 -19.41 5.43
N LEU A 27 -3.14 -19.24 5.30
CA LEU A 27 -3.78 -18.83 4.04
C LEU A 27 -3.29 -17.44 3.60
N GLY A 28 -3.11 -16.51 4.53
CA GLY A 28 -2.53 -15.19 4.25
C GLY A 28 -1.12 -15.27 3.65
N LEU A 29 -0.28 -16.19 4.15
CA LEU A 29 1.05 -16.41 3.56
C LEU A 29 0.98 -16.98 2.14
N ILE A 30 -0.01 -17.81 1.83
CA ILE A 30 -0.24 -18.30 0.47
C ILE A 30 -0.70 -17.15 -0.43
N PHE A 31 -1.66 -16.34 0.02
CA PHE A 31 -2.19 -15.21 -0.75
C PHE A 31 -1.15 -14.15 -1.06
N ARG A 32 -0.10 -14.00 -0.25
CA ARG A 32 1.05 -13.12 -0.56
C ARG A 32 1.81 -13.51 -1.82
N ASN A 33 1.72 -14.76 -2.27
CA ASN A 33 2.33 -15.22 -3.52
C ASN A 33 1.42 -15.05 -4.74
N LEU A 34 0.20 -14.56 -4.55
CA LEU A 34 -0.77 -14.31 -5.61
C LEU A 34 -0.82 -12.83 -5.95
N SER A 35 -1.18 -12.52 -7.18
CA SER A 35 -1.45 -11.13 -7.56
C SER A 35 -2.69 -10.61 -6.83
N LEU A 36 -2.75 -9.30 -6.62
CA LEU A 36 -3.93 -8.67 -6.02
C LEU A 36 -5.22 -9.03 -6.77
N GLN A 37 -5.15 -9.09 -8.10
CA GLN A 37 -6.31 -9.46 -8.93
C GLN A 37 -6.80 -10.88 -8.61
N GLU A 38 -5.90 -11.85 -8.48
CA GLU A 38 -6.26 -13.23 -8.13
C GLU A 38 -6.85 -13.32 -6.72
N VAL A 39 -6.27 -12.60 -5.77
CA VAL A 39 -6.77 -12.56 -4.39
C VAL A 39 -8.16 -11.95 -4.29
N LEU A 40 -8.48 -10.97 -5.14
CA LEU A 40 -9.79 -10.33 -5.15
C LEU A 40 -10.84 -11.12 -5.95
N THR A 41 -10.43 -11.85 -6.99
CA THR A 41 -11.37 -12.46 -7.95
C THR A 41 -11.42 -13.98 -7.90
N ILE A 42 -10.28 -14.64 -7.71
CA ILE A 42 -10.13 -16.11 -7.77
C ILE A 42 -10.22 -16.71 -6.37
N VAL A 43 -9.42 -16.23 -5.42
CA VAL A 43 -9.35 -16.77 -4.05
C VAL A 43 -10.74 -16.87 -3.38
N PRO A 44 -11.63 -15.85 -3.47
CA PRO A 44 -12.93 -15.93 -2.83
C PRO A 44 -13.89 -16.94 -3.48
N ARG A 45 -13.54 -17.47 -4.66
CA ARG A 45 -14.32 -18.47 -5.41
C ARG A 45 -13.85 -19.91 -5.18
N VAL A 46 -12.67 -20.11 -4.57
CA VAL A 46 -12.12 -21.45 -4.31
C VAL A 46 -13.00 -22.20 -3.31
N CYS A 47 -13.19 -21.63 -2.11
CA CYS A 47 -14.11 -22.15 -1.11
C CYS A 47 -14.55 -21.06 -0.12
N LYS A 48 -15.54 -21.36 0.73
CA LYS A 48 -16.06 -20.41 1.72
C LYS A 48 -15.00 -19.96 2.72
N SER A 49 -14.13 -20.89 3.16
CA SER A 49 -13.04 -20.61 4.11
C SER A 49 -12.04 -19.62 3.52
N TRP A 50 -11.58 -19.88 2.29
CA TRP A 50 -10.66 -18.99 1.57
C TRP A 50 -11.28 -17.63 1.26
N GLY A 51 -12.57 -17.58 0.94
CA GLY A 51 -13.31 -16.32 0.81
C GLY A 51 -13.37 -15.51 2.11
N LYS A 52 -13.54 -16.16 3.26
CA LYS A 52 -13.47 -15.48 4.57
C LYS A 52 -12.05 -15.05 4.93
N ALA A 53 -11.03 -15.85 4.61
CA ALA A 53 -9.63 -15.53 4.82
C ALA A 53 -9.18 -14.36 3.94
N ALA A 54 -9.55 -14.38 2.65
CA ALA A 54 -9.34 -13.26 1.73
C ALA A 54 -10.00 -11.99 2.30
N LYS A 55 -11.27 -12.16 2.70
CA LYS A 55 -12.15 -11.33 3.54
C LYS A 55 -11.53 -10.47 4.65
N GLY A 56 -10.87 -11.16 5.55
CA GLY A 56 -10.79 -10.73 6.94
C GLY A 56 -9.59 -9.84 7.26
N PRO A 57 -9.56 -9.34 8.51
CA PRO A 57 -8.58 -8.37 9.00
C PRO A 57 -7.22 -9.01 9.32
N TYR A 58 -6.79 -9.95 8.48
CA TYR A 58 -5.56 -10.70 8.71
C TYR A 58 -4.35 -9.90 8.25
N CYS A 59 -3.19 -10.17 8.86
CA CYS A 59 -1.96 -9.38 8.74
C CYS A 59 -1.35 -9.27 7.34
N TRP A 60 -1.93 -9.87 6.31
CA TRP A 60 -1.39 -9.86 4.96
C TRP A 60 -1.87 -8.65 4.11
N TRP A 61 -2.94 -7.95 4.52
CA TRP A 61 -3.35 -6.66 3.93
C TRP A 61 -2.55 -5.45 4.46
N GLN A 62 -1.44 -5.70 5.16
CA GLN A 62 -0.56 -4.66 5.69
C GLN A 62 0.26 -3.97 4.58
N GLU A 63 0.45 -4.63 3.45
CA GLU A 63 1.23 -4.10 2.32
C GLU A 63 0.40 -4.21 1.04
N ILE A 64 0.04 -3.06 0.47
CA ILE A 64 -0.70 -2.98 -0.78
C ILE A 64 0.18 -2.25 -1.79
N ASP A 65 0.54 -2.96 -2.86
CA ASP A 65 1.21 -2.37 -4.01
C ASP A 65 0.32 -2.54 -5.25
N ILE A 66 -0.23 -1.42 -5.71
CA ILE A 66 -1.06 -1.34 -6.92
C ILE A 66 -0.50 -0.33 -7.91
N GLU A 67 0.76 0.09 -7.78
CA GLU A 67 1.35 1.15 -8.58
C GLU A 67 1.25 0.86 -10.08
N GLU A 68 1.65 -0.34 -10.52
CA GLU A 68 1.52 -0.75 -11.93
C GLU A 68 0.07 -0.91 -12.35
N TRP A 69 -0.78 -1.46 -11.47
CA TRP A 69 -2.18 -1.66 -11.76
C TRP A 69 -2.91 -0.33 -11.97
N SER A 70 -2.55 0.74 -11.24
CA SER A 70 -3.21 2.04 -11.30
C SER A 70 -2.91 2.85 -12.56
N LYS A 71 -1.76 2.65 -13.21
CA LYS A 71 -1.29 3.51 -14.33
C LYS A 71 -2.29 3.67 -15.48
N ASN A 72 -3.03 2.60 -15.79
CA ASN A 72 -3.92 2.52 -16.96
C ASN A 72 -5.39 2.28 -16.55
N ARG A 73 -5.80 2.77 -15.37
CA ARG A 73 -7.17 2.61 -14.86
C ARG A 73 -7.87 3.96 -14.84
N CYS A 74 -9.19 3.93 -15.06
CA CYS A 74 -9.97 5.14 -14.86
C CYS A 74 -9.99 5.52 -13.36
N PRO A 75 -10.05 6.82 -13.03
CA PRO A 75 -10.02 7.30 -11.65
C PRO A 75 -11.11 6.69 -10.75
N ASP A 76 -12.31 6.47 -11.28
CA ASP A 76 -13.43 5.89 -10.52
C ASP A 76 -13.17 4.45 -10.10
N ASN A 77 -12.58 3.64 -10.97
CA ASN A 77 -12.24 2.26 -10.65
C ASN A 77 -11.08 2.20 -9.66
N LEU A 78 -10.11 3.12 -9.79
CA LEU A 78 -9.00 3.24 -8.86
C LEU A 78 -9.50 3.60 -7.46
N ASP A 79 -10.37 4.60 -7.34
CA ASP A 79 -10.90 5.04 -6.05
C ASP A 79 -11.74 3.96 -5.36
N ARG A 80 -12.61 3.28 -6.11
CA ARG A 80 -13.39 2.14 -5.58
C ARG A 80 -12.49 1.02 -5.10
N MET A 81 -11.44 0.72 -5.87
CA MET A 81 -10.47 -0.30 -5.49
C MET A 81 -9.72 0.11 -4.22
N LEU A 82 -9.21 1.33 -4.18
CA LEU A 82 -8.48 1.89 -3.04
C LEU A 82 -9.34 1.86 -1.77
N GLN A 83 -10.59 2.33 -1.85
CA GLN A 83 -11.53 2.29 -0.74
C GLN A 83 -11.77 0.87 -0.25
N LEU A 84 -11.98 -0.08 -1.16
CA LEU A 84 -12.19 -1.48 -0.83
C LEU A 84 -10.97 -2.05 -0.10
N LEU A 85 -9.76 -1.83 -0.60
CA LEU A 85 -8.55 -2.40 -0.01
C LEU A 85 -8.22 -1.80 1.35
N ILE A 86 -8.32 -0.48 1.49
CA ILE A 86 -8.07 0.20 2.77
C ILE A 86 -9.11 -0.23 3.81
N THR A 87 -10.38 -0.33 3.44
CA THR A 87 -11.43 -0.80 4.36
C THR A 87 -11.13 -2.21 4.86
N ARG A 88 -10.62 -3.08 4.00
CA ARG A 88 -10.26 -4.47 4.34
C ARG A 88 -9.02 -4.59 5.20
N SER A 89 -8.10 -3.64 5.09
CA SER A 89 -6.91 -3.59 5.94
C SER A 89 -7.25 -3.35 7.42
N CYS A 90 -8.48 -2.88 7.73
CA CYS A 90 -8.98 -2.62 9.09
C CYS A 90 -7.99 -1.81 9.95
N GLY A 91 -7.36 -0.79 9.35
CA GLY A 91 -6.42 0.09 10.03
C GLY A 91 -5.02 -0.49 10.25
N SER A 92 -4.76 -1.73 9.80
CA SER A 92 -3.43 -2.36 9.90
C SER A 92 -2.49 -2.03 8.73
N LEU A 93 -2.94 -1.25 7.74
CA LEU A 93 -2.16 -0.91 6.55
C LEU A 93 -0.87 -0.17 6.92
N ARG A 94 0.28 -0.74 6.55
CA ARG A 94 1.63 -0.21 6.79
C ARG A 94 2.28 0.33 5.52
N LYS A 95 2.04 -0.28 4.36
CA LYS A 95 2.60 0.15 3.08
C LYS A 95 1.51 0.29 2.03
N LEU A 96 1.49 1.41 1.34
CA LEU A 96 0.60 1.67 0.21
C LEU A 96 1.38 2.29 -0.94
N CYS A 97 1.39 1.62 -2.09
CA CYS A 97 1.90 2.16 -3.35
C CYS A 97 0.76 2.25 -4.37
N VAL A 98 0.47 3.45 -4.88
CA VAL A 98 -0.53 3.69 -5.92
C VAL A 98 -0.10 4.89 -6.75
N SER A 99 -0.24 4.81 -8.07
CA SER A 99 0.10 5.92 -8.98
C SER A 99 -1.14 6.68 -9.43
N SER A 100 -0.95 7.91 -9.91
CA SER A 100 -1.96 8.64 -10.67
C SER A 100 -3.27 8.91 -9.92
N LEU A 101 -3.24 9.11 -8.59
CA LEU A 101 -4.43 9.53 -7.84
C LEU A 101 -4.88 10.89 -8.35
N SER A 102 -6.12 10.98 -8.84
CA SER A 102 -6.61 12.19 -9.50
C SER A 102 -7.43 13.11 -8.58
N ARG A 103 -7.73 12.69 -7.35
CA ARG A 103 -8.67 13.36 -6.45
C ARG A 103 -8.10 13.54 -5.05
N ASP A 104 -8.18 14.76 -4.54
CA ASP A 104 -7.83 15.10 -3.16
C ASP A 104 -8.65 14.29 -2.14
N SER A 105 -9.92 13.99 -2.46
CA SER A 105 -10.80 13.17 -1.61
C SER A 105 -10.23 11.77 -1.33
N SER A 106 -9.54 11.17 -2.30
CA SER A 106 -8.92 9.85 -2.16
C SER A 106 -7.69 9.92 -1.26
N PHE A 107 -6.92 11.00 -1.34
CA PHE A 107 -5.80 11.26 -0.43
C PHE A 107 -6.29 11.47 1.01
N SER A 108 -7.34 12.29 1.21
CA SER A 108 -7.98 12.44 2.51
C SER A 108 -8.53 11.12 3.04
N PHE A 109 -9.11 10.28 2.19
CA PHE A 109 -9.59 8.96 2.59
C PHE A 109 -8.47 8.06 3.10
N ILE A 110 -7.30 8.05 2.44
CA ILE A 110 -6.11 7.34 2.91
C ILE A 110 -5.71 7.86 4.30
N ALA A 111 -5.55 9.18 4.44
CA ALA A 111 -5.12 9.79 5.69
C ALA A 111 -6.06 9.51 6.87
N ASN A 112 -7.36 9.43 6.61
CA ASN A 112 -8.37 9.13 7.62
C ASN A 112 -8.36 7.66 8.07
N ASN A 113 -8.13 6.72 7.17
CA ASN A 113 -8.36 5.30 7.43
C ASN A 113 -7.06 4.48 7.62
N ALA A 114 -5.90 5.01 7.22
CA ALA A 114 -4.62 4.31 7.29
C ALA A 114 -3.66 4.95 8.32
N LYS A 115 -4.05 4.96 9.61
CA LYS A 115 -3.24 5.57 10.69
C LYS A 115 -1.95 4.81 11.01
N SER A 116 -1.89 3.52 10.67
CA SER A 116 -0.72 2.67 10.86
C SER A 116 0.29 2.75 9.70
N LEU A 117 0.04 3.63 8.72
CA LEU A 117 0.82 3.71 7.50
C LEU A 117 2.23 4.22 7.79
N GLN A 118 3.22 3.47 7.32
CA GLN A 118 4.65 3.75 7.46
C GLN A 118 5.29 4.13 6.12
N MET A 119 4.78 3.59 5.02
CA MET A 119 5.25 3.87 3.67
C MET A 119 4.08 4.22 2.77
N LEU A 120 4.14 5.41 2.16
CA LEU A 120 3.15 5.90 1.20
C LEU A 120 3.83 6.33 -0.08
N ARG A 121 3.48 5.72 -1.21
CA ARG A 121 4.00 6.08 -2.53
C ARG A 121 2.86 6.46 -3.46
N LEU A 122 2.88 7.70 -3.91
CA LEU A 122 1.83 8.35 -4.71
C LEU A 122 2.37 9.03 -5.97
N PRO A 123 3.21 8.37 -6.80
CA PRO A 123 3.81 9.04 -7.95
C PRO A 123 2.76 9.52 -8.96
N LYS A 124 3.03 10.67 -9.59
CA LYS A 124 2.17 11.28 -10.64
C LYS A 124 0.75 11.58 -10.17
N SER A 125 0.55 11.82 -8.87
CA SER A 125 -0.77 12.11 -8.32
C SER A 125 -1.07 13.61 -8.37
N GLU A 126 -2.33 13.94 -8.61
CA GLU A 126 -2.86 15.29 -8.72
C GLU A 126 -3.36 15.78 -7.36
N ILE A 127 -2.46 15.83 -6.37
CA ILE A 127 -2.75 16.21 -4.97
C ILE A 127 -2.46 17.70 -4.78
N GLY A 128 -3.44 18.46 -4.31
CA GLY A 128 -3.28 19.90 -4.03
C GLY A 128 -2.63 20.22 -2.68
N ASP A 129 -2.04 21.41 -2.56
CA ASP A 129 -1.43 21.88 -1.30
C ASP A 129 -2.41 21.93 -0.13
N SER A 130 -3.64 22.38 -0.39
CA SER A 130 -4.67 22.55 0.63
C SER A 130 -5.03 21.22 1.32
N VAL A 131 -5.11 20.12 0.56
CA VAL A 131 -5.42 18.82 1.16
C VAL A 131 -4.23 18.30 1.96
N VAL A 132 -3.00 18.51 1.48
CA VAL A 132 -1.79 18.11 2.22
C VAL A 132 -1.73 18.81 3.56
N GLU A 133 -1.95 20.12 3.61
CA GLU A 133 -1.99 20.90 4.84
C GLU A 133 -3.07 20.40 5.81
N GLN A 134 -4.25 20.04 5.29
CA GLN A 134 -5.36 19.52 6.12
C GLN A 134 -5.04 18.16 6.75
N VAL A 135 -4.36 17.27 6.03
CA VAL A 135 -4.20 15.88 6.46
C VAL A 135 -2.79 15.50 6.90
N ALA A 136 -1.80 16.40 6.79
CA ALA A 136 -0.41 16.13 7.18
C ALA A 136 -0.29 15.61 8.63
N GLY A 137 -1.00 16.23 9.56
CA GLY A 137 -1.02 15.82 10.98
C GLY A 137 -1.64 14.44 11.23
N MET A 138 -2.32 13.86 10.24
CA MET A 138 -2.96 12.55 10.36
C MET A 138 -1.98 11.39 10.15
N PHE A 139 -0.83 11.66 9.54
CA PHE A 139 0.18 10.68 9.16
C PHE A 139 1.28 10.54 10.21
N SER A 140 0.91 10.24 11.46
CA SER A 140 1.86 10.22 12.59
C SER A 140 2.93 9.13 12.52
N ASN A 141 2.70 8.06 11.74
CA ASN A 141 3.58 6.90 11.66
C ASN A 141 4.38 6.81 10.34
N ILE A 142 4.22 7.76 9.41
CA ILE A 142 4.90 7.69 8.12
C ILE A 142 6.40 7.89 8.31
N THR A 143 7.17 6.97 7.73
CA THR A 143 8.64 6.95 7.67
C THR A 143 9.17 7.16 6.26
N PHE A 144 8.33 6.95 5.25
CA PHE A 144 8.66 7.10 3.85
C PHE A 144 7.45 7.64 3.09
N LEU A 145 7.63 8.78 2.42
CA LEU A 145 6.63 9.37 1.55
C LEU A 145 7.27 9.66 0.17
N ASP A 146 6.65 9.16 -0.88
CA ASP A 146 7.03 9.40 -2.27
C ASP A 146 5.88 10.11 -2.98
N VAL A 147 6.12 11.38 -3.33
CA VAL A 147 5.21 12.25 -4.09
C VAL A 147 5.84 12.68 -5.41
N SER A 148 6.66 11.80 -5.99
CA SER A 148 7.40 12.11 -7.22
C SER A 148 6.45 12.42 -8.38
N TYR A 149 6.78 13.45 -9.16
CA TYR A 149 5.96 13.91 -10.29
C TYR A 149 4.54 14.40 -9.92
N CYS A 150 4.27 14.75 -8.67
CA CYS A 150 3.05 15.45 -8.29
C CYS A 150 3.19 16.94 -8.63
N LEU A 151 2.58 17.38 -9.75
CA LEU A 151 2.77 18.73 -10.29
C LEU A 151 2.04 19.83 -9.49
N LYS A 152 1.04 19.44 -8.70
CA LYS A 152 0.22 20.36 -7.89
C LYS A 152 0.75 20.62 -6.50
N ILE A 153 1.78 19.89 -6.06
CA ILE A 153 2.37 20.05 -4.74
C ILE A 153 3.45 21.13 -4.80
N GLY A 154 3.21 22.24 -4.11
CA GLY A 154 4.13 23.34 -3.90
C GLY A 154 5.01 23.18 -2.67
N ALA A 155 5.93 24.13 -2.49
CA ALA A 155 6.92 24.11 -1.41
C ALA A 155 6.28 24.08 0.00
N ARG A 156 5.16 24.80 0.19
CA ARG A 156 4.47 24.90 1.49
C ARG A 156 3.90 23.55 1.94
N ALA A 157 3.31 22.80 1.01
CA ALA A 157 2.82 21.45 1.29
C ALA A 157 3.96 20.48 1.58
N LEU A 158 5.09 20.60 0.87
CA LEU A 158 6.27 19.79 1.16
C LEU A 158 6.82 20.07 2.57
N GLU A 159 6.79 21.32 3.04
CA GLU A 159 7.19 21.67 4.41
C GLU A 159 6.38 20.92 5.47
N GLN A 160 5.07 20.75 5.24
CA GLN A 160 4.20 19.95 6.12
C GLN A 160 4.51 18.46 6.08
N CYS A 161 5.15 17.99 5.00
CA CYS A 161 5.61 16.61 4.86
C CYS A 161 7.04 16.39 5.36
N ILE A 162 7.82 17.43 5.68
CA ILE A 162 9.19 17.31 6.23
C ILE A 162 9.24 16.45 7.51
N PRO A 163 8.28 16.53 8.46
CA PRO A 163 8.23 15.62 9.61
C PRO A 163 8.18 14.13 9.21
N LEU A 164 7.70 13.81 8.01
CA LEU A 164 7.40 12.44 7.56
C LEU A 164 8.63 11.68 7.01
N ARG A 165 9.86 12.13 7.29
CA ARG A 165 11.12 11.56 6.73
C ARG A 165 10.99 11.28 5.23
N LEU A 166 10.66 12.32 4.47
CA LEU A 166 10.59 12.26 3.02
C LEU A 166 11.94 11.78 2.44
N LEU A 167 11.93 10.63 1.79
CA LEU A 167 12.88 10.31 0.73
C LEU A 167 12.15 10.56 -0.59
N ALA A 168 12.08 11.82 -1.00
CA ALA A 168 11.58 12.16 -2.32
C ALA A 168 12.53 11.57 -3.37
N SER A 169 12.07 10.57 -4.13
CA SER A 169 12.82 10.02 -5.26
C SER A 169 12.74 10.99 -6.44
N TYR A 170 13.59 12.01 -6.47
CA TYR A 170 13.55 13.03 -7.51
C TYR A 170 13.72 12.45 -8.93
N PRO A 171 12.86 12.83 -9.90
CA PRO A 171 13.08 12.59 -11.31
C PRO A 171 14.36 13.28 -11.80
N LYS A 172 15.25 12.54 -12.49
CA LYS A 172 16.45 13.10 -13.15
C LYS A 172 16.16 14.12 -14.28
N THR A 173 14.89 14.44 -14.56
CA THR A 173 14.48 15.24 -15.73
C THR A 173 13.77 16.55 -15.39
N MET A 174 13.50 16.87 -14.12
CA MET A 174 13.08 18.22 -13.73
C MET A 174 14.34 19.07 -13.51
N LYS A 175 14.42 20.25 -14.15
CA LYS A 175 15.44 21.25 -13.83
C LYS A 175 15.41 21.50 -12.32
N PRO A 176 16.57 21.64 -11.66
CA PRO A 176 16.64 21.65 -10.21
C PRO A 176 15.84 22.84 -9.72
N TRP A 177 14.75 22.56 -9.00
CA TRP A 177 14.25 23.51 -8.03
C TRP A 177 15.44 23.88 -7.14
N ARG A 178 15.70 25.19 -7.00
CA ARG A 178 16.84 25.81 -6.30
C ARG A 178 16.88 25.54 -4.78
N TYR A 179 16.52 24.33 -4.35
CA TYR A 179 16.48 23.94 -2.95
C TYR A 179 17.04 22.53 -2.81
N GLN A 180 18.38 22.41 -2.82
CA GLN A 180 19.05 21.25 -2.24
C GLN A 180 18.86 21.30 -0.73
N VAL A 181 17.86 20.58 -0.21
CA VAL A 181 17.81 20.24 1.21
C VAL A 181 18.65 18.98 1.39
N GLN A 182 19.95 19.16 1.51
CA GLN A 182 20.87 18.09 1.84
C GLN A 182 20.83 17.88 3.36
N CYS A 183 19.95 17.01 3.84
CA CYS A 183 19.96 16.56 5.23
C CYS A 183 21.20 15.69 5.46
N GLN A 184 22.33 16.30 5.79
CA GLN A 184 23.38 15.58 6.52
C GLN A 184 22.90 15.38 7.94
N ILE A 185 22.66 14.12 8.31
CA ILE A 185 22.47 13.70 9.70
C ILE A 185 23.80 13.97 10.41
N SER A 186 23.88 15.05 11.18
CA SER A 186 25.00 15.31 12.08
C SER A 186 24.55 15.20 13.53
N SER A 187 25.33 14.45 14.29
CA SER A 187 25.04 13.86 15.59
C SER A 187 25.05 14.85 16.75
N ASN A 188 24.33 15.98 16.67
CA ASN A 188 24.13 16.84 17.83
C ASN A 188 22.85 17.66 17.73
N TRP A 189 21.94 17.39 18.68
CA TRP A 189 20.70 18.12 18.91
C TRP A 189 20.99 19.57 19.30
N ARG A 190 20.83 20.52 18.37
CA ARG A 190 20.43 21.91 18.62
C ARG A 190 19.88 22.51 17.32
N LEU A 191 18.77 23.23 17.48
CA LEU A 191 17.88 23.84 16.47
C LEU A 191 18.56 24.29 15.16
N PRO A 192 17.95 24.05 13.97
CA PRO A 192 18.50 24.55 12.73
C PRO A 192 18.13 26.03 12.55
N THR A 193 19.09 26.92 12.79
CA THR A 193 19.10 28.25 12.16
C THR A 193 19.33 28.07 10.67
N CYS A 194 18.29 28.31 9.86
CA CYS A 194 18.39 28.40 8.41
C CYS A 194 19.18 29.67 8.03
N TRP A 195 20.37 29.51 7.47
CA TRP A 195 21.04 30.60 6.76
C TRP A 195 20.62 30.55 5.29
N LEU A 196 19.91 31.59 4.85
CA LEU A 196 19.69 31.92 3.45
C LEU A 196 21.03 32.35 2.85
N VAL A 197 21.62 31.55 1.98
CA VAL A 197 22.68 32.02 1.07
C VAL A 197 22.01 32.36 -0.24
N GLN A 198 21.79 33.67 -0.44
CA GLN A 198 21.41 34.27 -1.71
C GLN A 198 22.70 34.47 -2.50
N GLU A 199 22.85 33.83 -3.65
CA GLU A 199 23.85 34.26 -4.64
C GLU A 199 23.17 34.67 -5.94
N ALA A 200 23.75 35.72 -6.52
CA ALA A 200 23.27 36.59 -7.59
C ALA A 200 22.87 35.88 -8.89
#